data_AF-A0A7V1M4Z1-F1
#
_entry.id   AF-A0A7V1M4Z1-F1
#
_cell.length_a   1.000
_cell.length_b   1.000
_cell.length_c   1.000
_cell.angle_alpha   90.00
_cell.angle_beta   90.00
_cell.angle_gamma   90.00
#
_symmetry.space_group_name_H-M   'P 1'
#
loop_
_entity.id
_entity.type
_entity.pdbx_description
1 polymer ?
#
loop_
_entity_poly.entity_id
_entity_poly.type
_entity_poly.pdbx_seq_one_letter_code
_entity_poly.pdbx_strand_id
1 'polypeptide(L)'
;MTYQEASDEIRNKPSKIVAHMTTLTAVKGGIALISHTTRVITWYKNGTIQLQHGGHLSVTTKRRINAYIPFGEIIIKNGIWCFTYKNIITVSFSDKMHIRIEGKNGIL
;
A
#
# COMPACT_ATOMS: atom_id res chain seq x y z
N MET A 1 2.31 -2.16 7.51
CA MET A 1 3.03 -3.39 7.15
C MET A 1 4.20 -3.07 6.23
N THR A 2 5.38 -3.67 6.45
CA THR A 2 6.61 -3.56 5.63
C THR A 2 6.81 -4.79 4.76
N TYR A 3 7.82 -4.79 3.86
CA TYR A 3 8.18 -5.98 3.09
C TYR A 3 8.53 -7.18 3.98
N GLN A 4 9.32 -6.96 5.04
CA GLN A 4 9.74 -8.04 5.94
C GLN A 4 8.53 -8.66 6.65
N GLU A 5 7.65 -7.82 7.21
CA GLU A 5 6.41 -8.29 7.85
C GLU A 5 5.51 -9.06 6.89
N ALA A 6 5.36 -8.59 5.64
CA ALA A 6 4.60 -9.32 4.62
C ALA A 6 5.25 -10.66 4.24
N SER A 7 6.58 -10.71 4.20
CA SER A 7 7.37 -11.92 3.91
C SER A 7 7.26 -12.96 5.01
N ASP A 8 7.29 -12.52 6.26
CA ASP A 8 7.11 -13.37 7.43
C ASP A 8 5.68 -13.90 7.49
N GLU A 9 4.70 -13.06 7.14
CA GLU A 9 3.28 -13.43 7.13
C GLU A 9 2.96 -14.48 6.05
N ILE A 10 3.47 -14.32 4.83
CA ILE A 10 3.25 -15.27 3.72
C ILE A 10 4.04 -16.58 3.89
N ARG A 11 5.10 -16.59 4.71
CA ARG A 11 5.95 -17.76 5.03
C ARG A 11 6.47 -18.48 3.77
N ASN A 12 7.02 -17.73 2.82
CA ASN A 12 7.55 -18.25 1.54
C ASN A 12 6.54 -18.99 0.63
N LYS A 13 5.23 -18.87 0.90
CA LYS A 13 4.19 -19.41 0.01
C LYS A 13 3.98 -18.48 -1.19
N PRO A 14 3.51 -19.00 -2.35
CA PRO A 14 3.15 -18.15 -3.48
C PRO A 14 1.99 -17.20 -3.15
N SER A 15 1.05 -17.64 -2.30
CA SER A 15 -0.04 -16.81 -1.79
C SER A 15 -0.55 -17.26 -0.41
N LYS A 16 -1.18 -16.34 0.33
CA LYS A 16 -1.84 -16.59 1.62
C LYS A 16 -3.00 -15.63 1.83
N ILE A 17 -4.17 -16.14 2.20
CA ILE A 17 -5.30 -15.30 2.65
C ILE A 17 -4.98 -14.73 4.03
N VAL A 18 -5.11 -13.42 4.19
CA VAL A 18 -4.82 -12.71 5.46
C VAL A 18 -6.05 -12.10 6.10
N ALA A 19 -7.11 -11.82 5.32
CA ALA A 19 -8.39 -11.35 5.84
C ALA A 19 -9.47 -11.43 4.76
N HIS A 20 -10.57 -12.15 5.00
CA HIS A 20 -11.70 -12.26 4.05
C HIS A 20 -11.19 -12.47 2.59
N MET A 21 -11.56 -11.58 1.66
CA MET A 21 -11.14 -11.57 0.25
C MET A 21 -9.85 -10.78 0.04
N THR A 22 -8.92 -10.86 0.99
CA THR A 22 -7.63 -10.18 0.96
C THR A 22 -6.52 -11.20 1.08
N THR A 23 -5.63 -11.20 0.09
CA THR A 23 -4.60 -12.20 -0.10
C THR A 23 -3.25 -11.52 -0.25
N LEU A 24 -2.24 -12.01 0.44
CA LEU A 24 -0.85 -11.74 0.14
C LEU A 24 -0.39 -12.66 -0.99
N THR A 25 0.25 -12.12 -2.00
CA THR A 25 0.76 -12.87 -3.15
C THR A 25 2.20 -12.46 -3.42
N ALA A 26 3.10 -13.43 -3.52
CA ALA A 26 4.47 -13.18 -3.95
C ALA A 26 4.47 -12.68 -5.41
N VAL A 27 5.18 -11.59 -5.68
CA VAL A 27 5.30 -10.99 -7.02
C VAL A 27 6.77 -10.72 -7.33
N LYS A 28 7.09 -10.42 -8.59
CA LYS A 28 8.45 -10.06 -8.98
C LYS A 28 8.93 -8.84 -8.17
N GLY A 29 9.95 -9.04 -7.35
CA GLY A 29 10.59 -7.98 -6.56
C GLY A 29 9.90 -7.63 -5.23
N GLY A 30 8.80 -8.27 -4.86
CA GLY A 30 8.04 -7.88 -3.66
C GLY A 30 6.89 -8.81 -3.31
N ILE A 31 6.01 -8.31 -2.44
CA ILE A 31 4.78 -8.99 -2.03
C ILE A 31 3.61 -8.03 -2.22
N ALA A 32 2.55 -8.53 -2.85
CA ALA A 32 1.35 -7.78 -3.17
C ALA A 32 0.22 -8.12 -2.20
N LEU A 33 -0.46 -7.11 -1.67
CA LEU A 33 -1.77 -7.24 -1.06
C LEU A 33 -2.83 -7.09 -2.15
N ILE A 34 -3.54 -8.16 -2.42
CA ILE A 34 -4.66 -8.19 -3.35
C ILE A 34 -5.94 -8.19 -2.52
N SER A 35 -6.80 -7.20 -2.74
CA SER A 35 -8.13 -7.16 -2.16
C SER A 35 -9.17 -7.30 -3.26
N HIS A 36 -10.01 -8.33 -3.17
CA HIS A 36 -10.84 -8.83 -4.26
C HIS A 36 -9.97 -9.18 -5.47
N THR A 37 -9.94 -8.30 -6.47
CA THR A 37 -9.16 -8.45 -7.70
C THR A 37 -8.09 -7.37 -7.86
N THR A 38 -8.06 -6.39 -6.95
CA THR A 38 -7.19 -5.21 -7.05
C THR A 38 -5.94 -5.39 -6.20
N ARG A 39 -4.77 -5.16 -6.80
CA ARG A 39 -3.49 -5.10 -6.09
C ARG A 39 -3.35 -3.74 -5.40
N VAL A 40 -3.92 -3.62 -4.20
CA VAL A 40 -4.02 -2.33 -3.50
C VAL A 40 -2.69 -1.83 -2.95
N ILE A 41 -1.79 -2.74 -2.56
CA ILE A 41 -0.44 -2.41 -2.08
C ILE A 41 0.55 -3.43 -2.62
N THR A 42 1.74 -2.99 -3.02
CA THR A 42 2.91 -3.85 -3.22
C THR A 42 4.05 -3.33 -2.37
N TRP A 43 4.62 -4.19 -1.51
CA TRP A 43 5.84 -3.91 -0.77
C TRP A 43 7.03 -4.49 -1.51
N TYR A 44 7.97 -3.64 -1.91
CA TYR A 44 9.19 -4.06 -2.57
C TYR A 44 10.32 -4.26 -1.55
N LYS A 45 11.27 -5.13 -1.90
CA LYS A 45 12.46 -5.44 -1.07
C LYS A 45 13.31 -4.21 -0.73
N ASN A 46 13.28 -3.18 -1.58
CA ASN A 46 14.04 -1.94 -1.41
C ASN A 46 13.34 -0.91 -0.49
N GLY A 47 12.20 -1.24 0.11
CA GLY A 47 11.43 -0.34 0.97
C GLY A 47 10.45 0.58 0.23
N THR A 48 10.44 0.58 -1.11
CA THR A 48 9.36 1.22 -1.89
C THR A 48 8.05 0.50 -1.65
N ILE A 49 6.97 1.26 -1.49
CA ILE A 49 5.61 0.75 -1.64
C ILE A 49 5.00 1.27 -2.94
N GLN A 50 4.17 0.47 -3.58
CA GLN A 50 3.30 0.92 -4.65
C GLN A 50 1.86 0.80 -4.18
N LEU A 51 1.13 1.90 -4.26
CA LEU A 51 -0.28 1.97 -3.93
C LEU A 51 -1.10 1.99 -5.21
N GLN A 52 -2.21 1.26 -5.24
CA GLN A 52 -3.15 1.28 -6.36
C GLN A 52 -4.58 1.27 -5.82
N HIS A 53 -5.47 1.90 -6.56
CA HIS A 53 -6.91 1.81 -6.30
C HIS A 53 -7.65 1.06 -7.40
N GLY A 54 -7.03 0.85 -8.57
CA GLY A 54 -7.61 0.07 -9.68
C GLY A 54 -8.94 0.64 -10.18
N GLY A 55 -9.10 1.96 -10.14
CA GLY A 55 -10.37 2.65 -10.46
C GLY A 55 -11.40 2.68 -9.32
N HIS A 56 -11.16 2.01 -8.20
CA HIS A 56 -12.09 1.93 -7.07
C HIS A 56 -11.76 2.91 -5.95
N LEU A 57 -12.17 4.17 -6.10
CA LEU A 57 -12.05 5.20 -5.05
C LEU A 57 -13.25 5.17 -4.09
N SER A 58 -13.32 4.13 -3.26
CA SER A 58 -14.36 3.96 -2.23
C SER A 58 -13.79 4.05 -0.82
N VAL A 59 -14.58 4.51 0.15
CA VAL A 59 -14.19 4.56 1.58
C VAL A 59 -13.70 3.19 2.08
N THR A 60 -14.25 2.09 1.56
CA THR A 60 -13.77 0.73 1.85
C THR A 60 -12.35 0.49 1.33
N THR A 61 -12.04 0.94 0.11
CA THR A 61 -10.68 0.89 -0.46
C THR A 61 -9.71 1.70 0.41
N LYS A 62 -10.09 2.92 0.81
CA LYS A 62 -9.30 3.75 1.76
C LYS A 62 -8.98 2.98 3.03
N ARG A 63 -10.01 2.47 3.70
CA ARG A 63 -9.88 1.78 4.99
C ARG A 63 -8.93 0.59 4.87
N ARG A 64 -9.02 -0.17 3.77
CA ARG A 64 -8.15 -1.32 3.51
C ARG A 64 -6.72 -0.88 3.24
N ILE A 65 -6.48 0.09 2.37
CA ILE A 65 -5.11 0.59 2.11
C ILE A 65 -4.48 1.08 3.42
N ASN A 66 -5.20 1.92 4.17
CA ASN A 66 -4.69 2.48 5.42
C ASN A 66 -4.42 1.42 6.50
N ALA A 67 -5.15 0.30 6.51
CA ALA A 67 -4.90 -0.78 7.45
C ALA A 67 -3.54 -1.49 7.22
N TYR A 68 -2.97 -1.38 6.02
CA TYR A 68 -1.77 -2.12 5.65
C TYR A 68 -0.59 -1.23 5.25
N ILE A 69 -0.81 0.06 4.96
CA ILE A 69 0.27 0.99 4.64
C ILE A 69 1.23 1.15 5.84
N PRO A 70 2.55 1.08 5.64
CA PRO A 70 3.51 1.19 6.76
C PRO A 70 3.68 2.62 7.28
N PHE A 71 3.34 3.61 6.47
CA PHE A 71 3.55 5.01 6.79
C PHE A 71 2.58 5.90 6.00
N GLY A 72 2.29 7.07 6.57
CA GLY A 72 1.31 7.99 6.00
C GLY A 72 -0.10 7.39 5.97
N GLU A 73 -0.99 8.05 5.25
CA GLU A 73 -2.38 7.62 5.11
C GLU A 73 -3.00 8.18 3.83
N ILE A 74 -3.99 7.49 3.31
CA ILE A 74 -4.89 8.00 2.29
C ILE A 74 -6.03 8.76 2.96
N ILE A 75 -6.22 10.03 2.60
CA ILE A 75 -7.29 10.91 3.05
C ILE A 75 -8.13 11.41 1.87
N ILE A 76 -9.27 12.02 2.19
CA ILE A 76 -10.08 12.75 1.20
C ILE A 76 -10.08 14.21 1.65
N LYS A 77 -9.57 15.11 0.80
CA LYS A 77 -9.49 16.54 1.07
C LYS A 77 -10.16 17.29 -0.09
N ASN A 78 -11.22 18.03 0.21
CA ASN A 78 -12.02 18.76 -0.79
C ASN A 78 -12.50 17.86 -1.96
N GLY A 79 -12.93 16.63 -1.65
CA GLY A 79 -13.37 15.64 -2.65
C GLY A 79 -12.23 14.93 -3.40
N ILE A 80 -10.98 15.33 -3.19
CA ILE A 80 -9.80 14.74 -3.84
C ILE A 80 -9.17 13.72 -2.90
N TRP A 81 -8.83 12.57 -3.43
CA TRP A 81 -8.09 11.54 -2.72
C TRP A 81 -6.61 11.93 -2.66
N CYS A 82 -6.03 11.94 -1.46
CA CYS A 82 -4.66 12.35 -1.26
C CYS A 82 -3.92 11.33 -0.40
N PHE A 83 -2.64 11.09 -0.71
CA PHE A 83 -1.71 10.52 0.25
C PHE A 83 -1.12 11.65 1.09
N THR A 84 -1.10 11.47 2.41
CA THR A 84 -0.42 12.39 3.33
C THR A 84 0.59 11.65 4.22
N TYR A 85 1.67 12.35 4.56
CA TYR A 85 2.67 11.88 5.51
C TYR A 85 3.00 12.98 6.52
N LYS A 86 2.82 12.67 7.81
CA LYS A 86 3.12 13.55 8.95
C LYS A 86 2.52 14.96 8.87
N ASN A 87 1.44 15.15 8.10
CA ASN A 87 0.87 16.47 7.77
C ASN A 87 1.84 17.45 7.07
N ILE A 88 3.03 17.00 6.67
CA ILE A 88 4.04 17.82 5.99
C ILE A 88 3.87 17.70 4.48
N ILE A 89 3.57 16.49 4.01
CA ILE A 89 3.38 16.19 2.59
C ILE A 89 1.93 15.80 2.38
N THR A 90 1.28 16.41 1.39
CA THR A 90 -0.03 15.99 0.89
C THR A 90 0.02 16.06 -0.62
N VAL A 91 -0.19 14.93 -1.28
CA VAL A 91 -0.15 14.81 -2.73
C VAL A 91 -1.38 14.05 -3.20
N SER A 92 -1.86 14.36 -4.40
CA SER A 92 -2.98 13.64 -5.01
C SER A 92 -2.62 12.16 -5.12
N PHE A 93 -3.51 11.30 -4.61
CA PHE A 93 -3.35 9.87 -4.70
C PHE A 93 -3.72 9.40 -6.10
N SER A 94 -2.73 8.95 -6.86
CA SER A 94 -2.90 8.40 -8.21
C SER A 94 -2.74 6.88 -8.20
N ASP A 95 -3.31 6.24 -9.22
CA ASP A 95 -3.12 4.80 -9.43
C ASP A 95 -1.63 4.50 -9.73
N LYS A 96 -1.12 3.42 -9.16
CA LYS A 96 0.30 2.99 -9.28
C LYS A 96 1.30 4.01 -8.73
N MET A 97 0.88 4.83 -7.76
CA MET A 97 1.77 5.73 -7.02
C MET A 97 2.84 4.92 -6.28
N HIS A 98 4.11 5.26 -6.48
CA HIS A 98 5.24 4.70 -5.73
C HIS A 98 5.66 5.67 -4.65
N ILE A 99 5.97 5.16 -3.47
CA ILE A 99 6.36 5.97 -2.33
C ILE A 99 7.51 5.28 -1.62
N ARG A 100 8.58 6.02 -1.32
CA ARG A 100 9.68 5.52 -0.52
C ARG A 100 10.14 6.60 0.46
N ILE A 101 10.37 6.20 1.71
CA ILE A 101 10.98 7.08 2.71
C ILE A 101 12.47 6.76 2.77
N GLU A 102 13.30 7.75 2.48
CA GLU A 102 14.74 7.70 2.73
C GLU A 102 15.02 8.38 4.09
N GLY A 103 16.04 7.90 4.82
CA GLY A 103 16.36 8.34 6.17
C GLY A 103 16.51 9.87 6.32
N LYS A 104 16.27 10.38 7.54
CA LYS A 104 16.29 11.80 7.99
C LYS A 104 16.34 12.83 6.84
N ASN A 105 15.22 13.06 6.14
CA ASN A 105 14.83 14.30 5.42
C ASN A 105 14.26 14.15 3.99
N GLY A 106 13.91 12.96 3.48
CA GLY A 106 13.34 12.87 2.12
C GLY A 106 12.31 11.77 1.89
N ILE A 107 11.17 12.12 1.27
CA ILE A 107 10.30 11.18 0.57
C ILE A 107 10.56 11.36 -0.93
N LEU A 108 10.75 10.25 -1.64
CA LEU A 108 10.80 10.19 -3.11
C LEU A 108 9.50 9.58 -3.64
#